data_AF-A0A3C0I1D6-F1
#
_entry.id   AF-A0A3C0I1D6-F1
#
_cell.length_a   1.000
_cell.length_b   1.000
_cell.length_c   1.000
_cell.angle_alpha   90.00
_cell.angle_beta   90.00
_cell.angle_gamma   90.00
#
_symmetry.space_group_name_H-M   'P 1'
#
loop_
_entity.id
_entity.type
_entity.pdbx_description
1 polymer ?
#
loop_
_entity_poly.entity_id
_entity_poly.type
_entity_poly.pdbx_seq_one_letter_code
_entity_poly.pdbx_strand_id
1 'polypeptide(L)'
;MKLLPRTTLYLALGFSSAIASASGTIINNQYTPEGFYQNDAECFIKVRPRRRGEEETNTSTPPSVWALDVTQSGDFCYRTLDKVMLWRPDASEAADLSIKEPATQEELVNVPFRSDRNEKTWPDRIINQPGEYQMTLGNGEPTTITLHQIPTYEADEVTWMRYQGCTQQAERLQQENQMVNAGSI
;
A
#
# COMPACT_ATOMS: atom_id res chain seq x y z
N MET A 1 19.35 51.03 25.04
CA MET A 1 20.29 50.95 23.90
C MET A 1 21.63 50.39 24.37
N LYS A 2 21.93 49.11 24.06
CA LYS A 2 23.29 48.56 24.01
C LYS A 2 23.29 47.52 22.88
N LEU A 3 24.20 47.71 21.92
CA LEU A 3 24.30 47.01 20.64
C LEU A 3 25.46 45.99 20.68
N LEU A 4 25.18 44.77 20.19
CA LEU A 4 26.07 43.83 19.46
C LEU A 4 27.26 43.17 20.23
N PRO A 5 27.77 41.99 19.78
CA PRO A 5 27.77 41.47 18.41
C PRO A 5 27.20 40.06 18.17
N ARG A 6 26.68 39.90 16.95
CA ARG A 6 26.38 38.64 16.27
C ARG A 6 27.68 38.03 15.73
N THR A 7 27.98 36.80 16.11
CA THR A 7 29.03 35.98 15.52
C THR A 7 28.37 34.88 14.71
N THR A 8 28.33 35.05 13.38
CA THR A 8 27.83 34.03 12.45
C THR A 8 29.02 33.21 11.97
N LEU A 9 29.06 31.94 12.33
CA LEU A 9 30.07 30.98 11.88
C LEU A 9 29.53 30.25 10.65
N TYR A 10 30.12 30.50 9.47
CA TYR A 10 29.81 29.76 8.25
C TYR A 10 30.74 28.55 8.17
N LEU A 11 30.17 27.34 8.27
CA LEU A 11 30.89 26.09 8.09
C LEU A 11 30.52 25.53 6.71
N ALA A 12 31.45 25.64 5.78
CA ALA A 12 31.35 25.07 4.44
C ALA A 12 31.62 23.55 4.53
N LEU A 13 30.64 22.74 4.12
CA LEU A 13 30.84 21.32 3.84
C LEU A 13 30.50 21.10 2.37
N GLY A 14 31.54 20.89 1.57
CA GLY A 14 31.43 20.51 0.17
C GLY A 14 30.92 19.07 0.06
N PHE A 15 29.80 18.89 -0.63
CA PHE A 15 29.37 17.59 -1.09
C PHE A 15 30.08 17.27 -2.41
N SER A 16 31.01 16.32 -2.38
CA SER A 16 31.59 15.73 -3.58
C SER A 16 30.62 14.71 -4.16
N SER A 17 29.91 15.06 -5.23
CA SER A 17 29.11 14.12 -6.01
C SER A 17 30.03 13.37 -6.98
N ALA A 18 30.31 12.08 -6.72
CA ALA A 18 30.86 11.20 -7.74
C ALA A 18 29.71 10.74 -8.65
N ILE A 19 29.56 11.36 -9.82
CA ILE A 19 28.69 10.86 -10.88
C ILE A 19 29.55 9.94 -11.76
N ALA A 20 29.33 8.63 -11.67
CA ALA A 20 29.87 7.68 -12.63
C ALA A 20 28.92 7.62 -13.83
N SER A 21 29.15 8.46 -14.84
CA SER A 21 28.52 8.33 -16.14
C SER A 21 29.31 7.31 -16.97
N ALA A 22 28.82 6.07 -17.02
CA ALA A 22 29.31 5.08 -17.98
C ALA A 22 28.69 5.37 -19.35
N SER A 23 29.45 6.07 -20.19
CA SER A 23 29.16 6.22 -21.62
C SER A 23 29.36 4.87 -22.30
N GLY A 24 28.27 4.14 -22.53
CA GLY A 24 28.26 2.95 -23.39
C GLY A 24 28.29 3.37 -24.84
N THR A 25 29.48 3.38 -25.45
CA THR A 25 29.69 3.56 -26.89
C THR A 25 29.03 2.42 -27.65
N ILE A 26 28.04 2.73 -28.49
CA ILE A 26 27.58 1.81 -29.54
C ILE A 26 28.61 1.88 -30.66
N ILE A 27 29.43 0.83 -30.79
CA ILE A 27 30.23 0.61 -32.00
C ILE A 27 29.52 -0.46 -32.82
N ASN A 28 29.16 -0.06 -34.03
CA ASN A 28 28.46 -0.87 -35.00
C ASN A 28 29.47 -1.66 -35.85
N ASN A 29 29.17 -2.94 -36.04
CA ASN A 29 29.48 -3.78 -37.20
C ASN A 29 30.93 -4.21 -37.54
N GLN A 30 31.00 -5.48 -37.98
CA GLN A 30 32.04 -6.16 -38.77
C GLN A 30 33.42 -6.36 -38.13
N TYR A 31 33.75 -7.63 -37.82
CA TYR A 31 34.82 -8.42 -38.48
C TYR A 31 35.02 -9.76 -37.73
N THR A 32 34.77 -10.89 -38.40
CA THR A 32 35.32 -12.21 -37.99
C THR A 32 36.67 -12.40 -38.66
N PRO A 33 37.66 -12.93 -37.92
CA PRO A 33 38.36 -14.09 -38.47
C PRO A 33 38.65 -15.18 -37.44
N GLU A 34 38.66 -16.39 -37.97
CA GLU A 34 38.94 -17.67 -37.32
C GLU A 34 40.33 -17.70 -36.67
N GLY A 35 40.42 -18.38 -35.52
CA GLY A 35 41.67 -18.63 -34.81
C GLY A 35 41.58 -19.89 -33.96
N PHE A 36 42.57 -20.76 -34.14
CA PHE A 36 42.65 -22.17 -33.75
C PHE A 36 42.59 -22.49 -32.25
N TYR A 37 42.25 -23.75 -31.98
CA TYR A 37 42.28 -24.51 -30.71
C TYR A 37 43.49 -24.27 -29.79
N GLN A 38 43.23 -24.20 -28.48
CA GLN A 38 43.96 -25.00 -27.50
C GLN A 38 43.08 -25.21 -26.25
N ASN A 39 42.87 -26.47 -25.89
CA ASN A 39 42.15 -26.91 -24.69
C ASN A 39 42.75 -26.25 -23.44
N ASP A 40 41.92 -25.97 -22.42
CA ASP A 40 42.23 -26.21 -21.00
C ASP A 40 40.97 -25.99 -20.13
N ALA A 41 40.68 -27.00 -19.31
CA ALA A 41 39.99 -26.95 -18.02
C ALA A 41 38.64 -26.21 -17.87
N GLU A 42 37.60 -27.03 -17.66
CA GLU A 42 36.56 -26.88 -16.64
C GLU A 42 36.21 -25.46 -16.14
N CYS A 43 35.11 -24.92 -16.67
CA CYS A 43 34.15 -24.19 -15.85
C CYS A 43 32.79 -24.18 -16.57
N PHE A 44 32.07 -25.31 -16.49
CA PHE A 44 30.62 -25.25 -16.66
C PHE A 44 30.05 -24.56 -15.42
N ILE A 45 30.08 -23.23 -15.40
CA ILE A 45 29.10 -22.50 -14.59
C ILE A 45 27.77 -22.83 -15.24
N LYS A 46 27.12 -23.88 -14.72
CA LYS A 46 25.69 -24.10 -14.90
C LYS A 46 25.06 -22.90 -14.23
N VAL A 47 24.88 -21.83 -14.99
CA VAL A 47 24.12 -20.65 -14.59
C VAL A 47 22.72 -21.20 -14.34
N ARG A 48 22.46 -21.60 -13.09
CA ARG A 48 21.09 -21.80 -12.65
C ARG A 48 20.45 -20.44 -12.91
N PRO A 49 19.40 -20.36 -13.74
CA PRO A 49 18.66 -19.12 -13.84
C PRO A 49 18.36 -18.72 -12.40
N ARG A 50 18.81 -17.53 -11.99
CA ARG A 50 18.36 -16.96 -10.71
C ARG A 50 16.85 -17.04 -10.81
N ARG A 51 16.24 -17.93 -10.01
CA ARG A 51 14.83 -17.81 -9.68
C ARG A 51 14.75 -16.44 -9.01
N ARG A 52 14.50 -15.43 -9.84
CA ARG A 52 13.80 -14.22 -9.43
C ARG A 52 12.66 -14.79 -8.61
N GLY A 53 12.73 -14.60 -7.29
CA GLY A 53 11.61 -14.91 -6.42
C GLY A 53 10.44 -14.22 -7.09
N GLU A 54 9.59 -15.03 -7.69
CA GLU A 54 8.22 -14.66 -7.93
C GLU A 54 7.69 -14.65 -6.51
N GLU A 55 7.91 -13.52 -5.85
CA GLU A 55 7.14 -13.13 -4.71
C GLU A 55 5.75 -13.03 -5.30
N GLU A 56 5.04 -14.16 -5.26
CA GLU A 56 3.59 -14.20 -5.31
C GLU A 56 3.14 -13.36 -4.11
N THR A 57 3.25 -12.05 -4.28
CA THR A 57 2.36 -11.10 -3.65
C THR A 57 1.00 -11.56 -4.14
N ASN A 58 0.37 -12.43 -3.34
CA ASN A 58 -1.05 -12.69 -3.40
C ASN A 58 -1.69 -11.31 -3.24
N THR A 59 -1.86 -10.61 -4.35
CA THR A 59 -2.51 -9.30 -4.47
C THR A 59 -4.00 -9.54 -4.38
N SER A 60 -4.40 -10.19 -3.30
CA SER A 60 -5.78 -10.30 -2.90
C SER A 60 -6.24 -8.86 -2.70
N THR A 61 -7.18 -8.43 -3.53
CA THR A 61 -7.78 -7.10 -3.44
C THR A 61 -9.14 -7.28 -2.78
N PRO A 62 -9.59 -6.34 -1.91
CA PRO A 62 -10.91 -6.43 -1.33
C PRO A 62 -11.98 -6.56 -2.42
N PRO A 63 -12.98 -7.45 -2.27
CA PRO A 63 -13.93 -7.78 -3.34
C PRO A 63 -14.87 -6.63 -3.70
N SER A 64 -14.99 -5.61 -2.84
CA SER A 64 -15.78 -4.41 -3.08
C SER A 64 -14.98 -3.16 -2.71
N VAL A 65 -15.31 -2.03 -3.31
CA VAL A 65 -14.81 -0.70 -2.89
C VAL A 65 -15.23 -0.35 -1.46
N TRP A 66 -16.28 -0.95 -0.92
CA TRP A 66 -16.75 -0.73 0.45
C TRP A 66 -16.21 -1.75 1.46
N ALA A 67 -15.27 -2.60 1.02
CA ALA A 67 -14.55 -3.52 1.88
C ALA A 67 -13.23 -2.90 2.34
N LEU A 68 -13.11 -2.63 3.63
CA LEU A 68 -11.92 -2.11 4.29
C LEU A 68 -10.91 -3.23 4.52
N ASP A 69 -9.71 -3.11 3.95
CA ASP A 69 -8.60 -3.99 4.28
C ASP A 69 -8.04 -3.66 5.65
N VAL A 70 -8.19 -4.58 6.60
CA VAL A 70 -7.75 -4.39 7.99
C VAL A 70 -6.24 -4.53 8.18
N THR A 71 -5.52 -4.93 7.12
CA THR A 71 -4.06 -5.15 7.14
C THR A 71 -3.26 -4.01 6.50
N GLN A 72 -3.93 -2.98 5.97
CA GLN A 72 -3.28 -1.85 5.33
C GLN A 72 -3.65 -0.53 6.00
N SER A 73 -2.66 0.21 6.51
CA SER A 73 -2.88 1.56 7.02
C SER A 73 -3.31 2.54 5.92
N GLY A 74 -4.14 3.52 6.25
CA GLY A 74 -4.51 4.60 5.33
C GLY A 74 -5.91 5.18 5.55
N ASP A 75 -6.33 6.00 4.60
CA ASP A 75 -7.65 6.63 4.58
C ASP A 75 -8.69 5.72 3.93
N PHE A 76 -9.86 5.60 4.55
CA PHE A 76 -10.99 4.84 4.02
C PHE A 76 -12.28 5.67 4.08
N CYS A 77 -12.92 5.83 2.92
CA CYS A 77 -14.12 6.61 2.77
C CYS A 77 -15.34 5.69 2.74
N TYR A 78 -16.44 6.12 3.35
CA TYR A 78 -17.67 5.33 3.41
C TYR A 78 -18.91 6.22 3.36
N ARG A 79 -20.02 5.69 2.83
CA ARG A 79 -21.32 6.40 2.86
C ARG A 79 -21.99 6.25 4.21
N THR A 80 -22.14 5.00 4.65
CA THR A 80 -22.74 4.61 5.93
C THR A 80 -21.98 3.42 6.51
N LEU A 81 -21.75 3.40 7.82
CA LEU A 81 -20.94 2.35 8.47
C LEU A 81 -21.57 0.96 8.36
N ASP A 82 -22.91 0.86 8.30
CA ASP A 82 -23.63 -0.41 8.14
C ASP A 82 -23.36 -1.12 6.81
N LYS A 83 -22.79 -0.41 5.82
CA LYS A 83 -22.38 -0.96 4.52
C LYS A 83 -20.90 -1.28 4.45
N VAL A 84 -20.12 -0.94 5.48
CA VAL A 84 -18.69 -1.23 5.52
C VAL A 84 -18.49 -2.69 5.90
N MET A 85 -17.70 -3.38 5.08
CA MET A 85 -17.24 -4.73 5.35
C MET A 85 -15.77 -4.66 5.75
N LEU A 86 -15.42 -5.20 6.91
CA LEU A 86 -14.05 -5.52 7.27
C LEU A 86 -13.60 -6.71 6.44
N TRP A 87 -12.43 -6.60 5.82
CA TRP A 87 -11.86 -7.63 4.96
C TRP A 87 -10.41 -7.92 5.33
N ARG A 88 -10.03 -9.20 5.24
CA ARG A 88 -8.65 -9.67 5.39
C ARG A 88 -8.19 -10.44 4.14
N PRO A 89 -6.92 -10.31 3.72
CA PRO A 89 -6.39 -10.98 2.53
C PRO A 89 -6.20 -12.49 2.71
N ASP A 90 -5.88 -12.94 3.93
CA ASP A 90 -5.65 -14.34 4.28
C ASP A 90 -6.68 -14.83 5.31
N ALA A 91 -7.37 -15.93 4.97
CA ALA A 91 -8.25 -16.67 5.89
C ALA A 91 -7.93 -18.16 5.97
N SER A 92 -6.70 -18.55 5.65
CA SER A 92 -6.22 -19.92 5.90
C SER A 92 -6.43 -20.33 7.36
N GLU A 93 -6.25 -19.40 8.30
CA GLU A 93 -6.44 -19.60 9.73
C GLU A 93 -7.50 -18.66 10.33
N ALA A 94 -8.04 -19.06 11.49
CA ALA A 94 -8.86 -18.17 12.30
C ALA A 94 -7.98 -17.10 12.94
N ALA A 95 -8.48 -15.87 13.03
CA ALA A 95 -7.78 -14.76 13.67
C ALA A 95 -8.77 -13.78 14.28
N ASP A 96 -8.37 -13.14 15.36
CA ASP A 96 -9.14 -12.10 16.01
C ASP A 96 -8.64 -10.72 15.56
N LEU A 97 -9.54 -9.85 15.13
CA LEU A 97 -9.22 -8.45 14.84
C LEU A 97 -9.52 -7.61 16.08
N SER A 98 -8.49 -7.04 16.69
CA SER A 98 -8.66 -6.04 17.73
C SER A 98 -8.75 -4.64 17.10
N ILE A 99 -9.76 -3.87 17.48
CA ILE A 99 -9.94 -2.47 17.07
C ILE A 99 -9.86 -1.60 18.32
N LYS A 100 -8.95 -0.63 18.29
CA LYS A 100 -8.63 0.24 19.43
C LYS A 100 -8.69 1.70 19.05
N GLU A 101 -8.94 2.52 20.06
CA GLU A 101 -8.76 3.97 19.98
C GLU A 101 -7.25 4.28 20.03
N PRO A 102 -6.65 4.91 19.01
CA PRO A 102 -5.20 5.03 18.91
C PRO A 102 -4.59 5.88 20.05
N ALA A 103 -5.29 6.93 20.49
CA ALA A 103 -4.79 7.84 21.52
C ALA A 103 -4.76 7.23 22.93
N THR A 104 -5.79 6.46 23.29
CA THR A 104 -5.93 5.86 24.63
C THR A 104 -5.48 4.40 24.68
N GLN A 105 -5.31 3.76 23.52
CA GLN A 105 -5.08 2.32 23.36
C GLN A 105 -6.21 1.46 23.97
N GLU A 106 -7.37 2.05 24.20
CA GLU A 106 -8.56 1.35 24.71
C GLU A 106 -9.10 0.41 23.65
N GLU A 107 -9.33 -0.85 24.02
CA GLU A 107 -9.96 -1.82 23.13
C GLU A 107 -11.45 -1.52 23.00
N LEU A 108 -11.86 -1.11 21.80
CA LEU A 108 -13.25 -0.80 21.49
C LEU A 108 -14.04 -2.08 21.22
N VAL A 109 -13.44 -3.01 20.47
CA VAL A 109 -14.06 -4.29 20.12
C VAL A 109 -13.02 -5.29 19.62
N ASN A 110 -13.34 -6.56 19.81
CA ASN A 110 -12.64 -7.69 19.20
C ASN A 110 -13.61 -8.41 18.25
N VAL A 111 -13.18 -8.60 17.00
CA VAL A 111 -13.98 -9.20 15.92
C VAL A 111 -13.36 -10.54 15.50
N PRO A 112 -14.01 -11.68 15.81
CA PRO A 112 -13.45 -12.98 15.48
C PRO A 112 -13.69 -13.35 14.02
N PHE A 113 -12.61 -13.53 13.24
CA PHE A 113 -12.63 -14.14 11.92
C PHE A 113 -12.45 -15.66 12.01
N ARG A 114 -13.36 -16.40 11.38
CA ARG A 114 -13.24 -17.85 11.21
C ARG A 114 -12.34 -18.16 10.01
N SER A 115 -11.70 -19.32 10.01
CA SER A 115 -11.05 -19.84 8.80
C SER A 115 -12.04 -19.85 7.62
N ASP A 116 -11.51 -19.68 6.42
CA ASP A 116 -12.25 -19.62 5.16
C ASP A 116 -13.32 -18.51 5.11
N ARG A 117 -13.16 -17.48 5.93
CA ARG A 117 -13.97 -16.24 5.94
C ARG A 117 -13.04 -15.03 5.93
N ASN A 118 -13.09 -14.30 4.82
CA ASN A 118 -12.32 -13.06 4.63
C ASN A 118 -13.08 -11.82 5.09
N GLU A 119 -14.39 -11.91 5.32
CA GLU A 119 -15.26 -10.74 5.50
C GLU A 119 -16.06 -10.76 6.80
N LYS A 120 -16.24 -9.58 7.38
CA LYS A 120 -17.10 -9.30 8.53
C LYS A 120 -17.77 -7.94 8.37
N THR A 121 -18.99 -7.80 8.89
CA THR A 121 -19.63 -6.49 8.96
C THR A 121 -18.93 -5.60 9.99
N TRP A 122 -18.94 -4.29 9.77
CA TRP A 122 -18.50 -3.33 10.76
C TRP A 122 -19.23 -3.52 12.11
N PRO A 123 -18.53 -3.50 13.27
CA PRO A 123 -19.16 -3.77 14.56
C PRO A 123 -20.03 -2.61 15.04
N ASP A 124 -21.31 -2.87 15.35
CA ASP A 124 -22.27 -1.86 15.84
C ASP A 124 -21.85 -1.19 17.17
N ARG A 125 -20.95 -1.83 17.93
CA ARG A 125 -20.45 -1.29 19.21
C ARG A 125 -19.50 -0.10 19.04
N ILE A 126 -18.87 0.03 17.87
CA ILE A 126 -18.07 1.22 17.54
C ILE A 126 -19.04 2.27 17.00
N ILE A 127 -19.55 3.10 17.92
CA ILE A 127 -20.48 4.20 17.60
C ILE A 127 -19.69 5.49 17.27
N ASN A 128 -18.38 5.50 17.48
CA ASN A 128 -17.55 6.65 17.16
C ASN A 128 -17.51 6.84 15.64
N GLN A 129 -17.77 8.08 15.22
CA GLN A 129 -18.01 8.49 13.84
C GLN A 129 -16.65 8.61 13.06
N PRO A 130 -16.50 9.40 11.97
CA PRO A 130 -15.21 9.56 11.30
C PRO A 130 -14.08 9.81 12.31
N GLY A 131 -12.92 9.19 12.09
CA GLY A 131 -11.83 9.21 13.06
C GLY A 131 -10.79 8.14 12.78
N GLU A 132 -9.75 8.15 13.61
CA GLU A 132 -8.64 7.21 13.52
C GLU A 132 -8.87 5.98 14.39
N TYR A 133 -8.51 4.83 13.86
CA TYR A 133 -8.61 3.54 14.55
C TYR A 133 -7.31 2.79 14.38
N GLN A 134 -6.87 2.13 15.46
CA GLN A 134 -5.80 1.17 15.38
C GLN A 134 -6.38 -0.24 15.26
N MET A 135 -5.98 -0.96 14.22
CA MET A 135 -6.43 -2.31 13.94
C MET A 135 -5.27 -3.28 14.09
N THR A 136 -5.51 -4.46 14.64
CA THR A 136 -4.49 -5.51 14.76
C THR A 136 -5.14 -6.85 14.50
N LEU A 137 -4.72 -7.52 13.43
CA LEU A 137 -5.23 -8.84 13.05
C LEU A 137 -4.33 -9.94 13.64
N GLY A 138 -4.88 -10.75 14.54
CA GLY A 138 -4.13 -11.78 15.26
C GLY A 138 -2.94 -11.19 16.02
N ASN A 139 -1.75 -11.73 15.77
CA ASN A 139 -0.48 -11.23 16.32
C ASN A 139 0.30 -10.37 15.32
N GLY A 140 -0.37 -9.83 14.29
CA GLY A 140 0.25 -9.00 13.26
C GLY A 140 0.67 -7.62 13.77
N GLU A 141 1.28 -6.84 12.88
CA GLU A 141 1.61 -5.44 13.19
C GLU A 141 0.33 -4.58 13.27
N PRO A 142 0.25 -3.64 14.22
CA PRO A 142 -0.85 -2.69 14.26
C PRO A 142 -0.87 -1.78 13.04
N THR A 143 -2.04 -1.61 12.45
CA THR A 143 -2.30 -0.69 11.33
C THR A 143 -3.18 0.46 11.79
N THR A 144 -3.04 1.62 11.16
CA THR A 144 -3.85 2.81 11.48
C THR A 144 -4.75 3.13 10.31
N ILE A 145 -6.06 3.16 10.56
CA ILE A 145 -7.08 3.51 9.57
C ILE A 145 -7.74 4.82 9.95
N THR A 146 -7.83 5.75 9.02
CA THR A 146 -8.62 6.98 9.17
C THR A 146 -9.90 6.86 8.38
N LEU A 147 -11.04 6.87 9.07
CA LEU A 147 -12.35 6.77 8.46
C LEU A 147 -12.91 8.16 8.11
N HIS A 148 -13.38 8.32 6.87
CA HIS A 148 -14.01 9.54 6.37
C HIS A 148 -15.43 9.25 5.88
N GLN A 149 -16.44 9.90 6.46
CA GLN A 149 -17.82 9.74 5.99
C GLN A 149 -18.10 10.68 4.82
N ILE A 150 -18.51 10.13 3.69
CA ILE A 150 -18.98 10.88 2.53
C ILE A 150 -20.29 11.59 2.91
N PRO A 151 -20.38 12.92 2.81
CA PRO A 151 -21.60 13.64 3.10
C PRO A 151 -22.73 13.24 2.14
N THR A 152 -23.95 13.11 2.65
CA THR A 152 -25.11 12.69 1.84
C THR A 152 -25.52 13.69 0.76
N TYR A 153 -25.05 14.94 0.86
CA TYR A 153 -25.28 15.99 -0.13
C TYR A 153 -24.19 16.03 -1.22
N GLU A 154 -23.13 15.21 -1.10
CA GLU A 154 -22.05 15.19 -2.06
C GLU A 154 -22.49 14.51 -3.35
N ALA A 155 -22.42 15.22 -4.47
CA ALA A 155 -22.82 14.72 -5.77
C ALA A 155 -21.65 14.02 -6.49
N ASP A 156 -20.41 14.47 -6.25
CA ASP A 156 -19.20 13.90 -6.83
C ASP A 156 -18.38 13.20 -5.74
N GLU A 157 -18.85 12.01 -5.35
CA GLU A 157 -18.21 11.18 -4.33
C GLU A 157 -16.75 10.87 -4.69
N VAL A 158 -16.44 10.64 -5.97
CA VAL A 158 -15.09 10.27 -6.42
C VAL A 158 -14.12 11.42 -6.20
N THR A 159 -14.49 12.65 -6.58
CA THR A 159 -13.65 13.82 -6.35
C THR A 159 -13.49 14.11 -4.87
N TRP A 160 -14.57 13.98 -4.09
CA TRP A 160 -14.53 14.16 -2.63
C TRP A 160 -13.61 13.14 -1.95
N MET A 161 -13.72 11.86 -2.31
CA MET A 161 -12.88 10.77 -1.77
C MET A 161 -11.39 11.01 -2.05
N ARG A 162 -11.03 11.47 -3.26
CA ARG A 162 -9.64 11.84 -3.57
C ARG A 162 -9.13 12.97 -2.69
N TYR A 163 -9.96 13.98 -2.45
CA TYR A 163 -9.59 15.10 -1.60
C TYR A 163 -9.34 14.67 -0.13
N GLN A 164 -10.08 13.68 0.36
CA GLN A 164 -9.87 13.09 1.69
C GLN A 164 -8.73 12.05 1.76
N GLY A 165 -8.02 11.78 0.67
CA GLY A 165 -6.91 10.82 0.64
C GLY A 165 -7.29 9.38 0.24
N CYS A 166 -8.57 9.07 0.08
CA CYS A 166 -9.10 7.76 -0.34
C CYS A 166 -8.90 7.49 -1.85
N THR A 167 -7.73 7.82 -2.41
CA THR A 167 -7.48 7.87 -3.87
C THR A 167 -7.66 6.52 -4.56
N GLN A 168 -7.08 5.45 -4.00
CA GLN A 168 -7.20 4.10 -4.57
C GLN A 168 -8.66 3.61 -4.58
N GLN A 169 -9.40 3.90 -3.51
CA GLN A 169 -10.81 3.57 -3.39
C GLN A 169 -11.66 4.37 -4.39
N ALA A 170 -11.37 5.66 -4.56
CA ALA A 170 -12.05 6.54 -5.51
C ALA A 170 -11.85 6.09 -6.96
N GLU A 171 -10.64 5.66 -7.32
CA GLU A 171 -10.33 5.12 -8.65
C GLU A 171 -11.11 3.84 -8.94
N ARG A 172 -11.15 2.91 -7.98
CA ARG A 172 -11.96 1.70 -8.12
C ARG A 172 -13.45 2.01 -8.26
N LEU A 173 -13.98 2.95 -7.47
CA LEU A 173 -15.38 3.37 -7.57
C LEU A 173 -15.68 3.99 -8.94
N GLN A 174 -14.77 4.81 -9.47
CA GLN A 174 -14.90 5.37 -10.81
C GLN A 174 -14.94 4.29 -11.90
N GLN A 175 -14.09 3.27 -11.79
CA GLN A 175 -14.08 2.13 -12.72
C GLN A 175 -15.39 1.34 -12.65
N GLU A 176 -15.89 1.03 -11.45
CA GLU A 176 -17.18 0.34 -11.26
C GLU A 176 -18.33 1.14 -11.91
N ASN A 177 -18.39 2.45 -11.68
CA ASN A 177 -19.41 3.33 -12.27
C ASN A 177 -19.36 3.33 -13.80
N GLN A 178 -18.17 3.31 -14.41
CA GLN A 178 -18.01 3.25 -15.85
C GLN A 178 -18.51 1.92 -16.44
N MET A 179 -18.23 0.80 -15.76
CA MET A 179 -18.69 -0.52 -16.20
C MET A 179 -20.21 -0.65 -16.15
N VAL A 180 -20.85 -0.14 -15.09
CA VAL A 180 -22.32 -0.15 -14.95
C VAL A 180 -22.99 0.66 -16.07
N ASN A 181 -22.44 1.83 -16.39
CA ASN A 181 -22.95 2.67 -17.47
C ASN A 181 -22.76 2.04 -18.86
N ALA A 182 -21.67 1.28 -19.07
CA ALA A 182 -21.40 0.60 -20.33
C ALA A 182 -22.25 -0.67 -20.53
N GLY A 183 -22.65 -1.34 -19.46
CA GLY A 183 -23.47 -2.57 -19.51
C GLY A 183 -24.98 -2.35 -19.58
N SER A 184 -25.45 -1.11 -19.48
CA SER A 184 -26.89 -0.76 -19.48
C SER A 184 -27.47 -0.45 -20.87
N ILE A 185 -26.95 -1.07 -21.93
CA ILE A 185 -27.40 -0.89 -23.33
C ILE A 185 -28.35 -2.02 -23.74
#